data_AF-A0A4R9AFQ3-F1
#
_entry.id   AF-A0A4R9AFQ3-F1
#
_cell.length_a   1.000
_cell.length_b   1.000
_cell.length_c   1.000
_cell.angle_alpha   90.00
_cell.angle_beta   90.00
_cell.angle_gamma   90.00
#
_symmetry.space_group_name_H-M   'P 1'
#
loop_
_entity.id
_entity.type
_entity.pdbx_description
1 polymer ?
#
loop_
_entity_poly.entity_id
_entity_poly.type
_entity_poly.pdbx_seq_one_letter_code
_entity_poly.pdbx_strand_id
1 'polypeptide(L)'
;MDRRHRSARVVAPGERSHLRRRHPKNHRRHQRRHPLPRRQNALLHPEATRRISARDEGCIIPGCTIPARWCEVHHIQPHHQGGPTTITNGTLLCWFHHHTIDTNGWNIRMIHGRPHIRGPLLWDPTQTWRPARTHRANTPSPEPPWRT
;
A
#
# COMPACT_ATOMS: atom_id res chain seq x y z
N MET A 1 71.58 -27.22 -15.74
CA MET A 1 72.21 -27.14 -14.41
C MET A 1 72.94 -25.80 -14.33
N ASP A 2 72.47 -24.86 -13.52
CA ASP A 2 73.27 -24.26 -12.44
C ASP A 2 72.43 -23.19 -11.71
N ARG A 3 72.37 -23.34 -10.39
CA ARG A 3 71.75 -22.42 -9.44
C ARG A 3 72.73 -21.29 -9.19
N ARG A 4 72.31 -20.03 -9.21
CA ARG A 4 72.96 -19.00 -8.39
C ARG A 4 71.95 -18.17 -7.65
N HIS A 5 71.82 -18.54 -6.37
CA HIS A 5 71.35 -17.70 -5.28
C HIS A 5 71.99 -16.31 -5.32
N ARG A 6 71.20 -15.27 -5.07
CA ARG A 6 71.72 -14.06 -4.43
C ARG A 6 70.83 -13.66 -3.25
N SER A 7 71.53 -13.49 -2.15
CA SER A 7 71.07 -13.41 -0.78
C SER A 7 70.36 -12.10 -0.43
N ALA A 8 69.50 -12.20 0.58
CA ALA A 8 68.88 -11.10 1.28
C ALA A 8 69.93 -10.18 1.94
N ARG A 9 69.68 -8.87 1.88
CA ARG A 9 70.39 -7.87 2.68
C ARG A 9 69.43 -7.27 3.68
N VAL A 10 69.72 -7.51 4.96
CA VAL A 10 69.03 -6.97 6.14
C VAL A 10 69.37 -5.47 6.25
N VAL A 11 68.36 -4.62 6.48
CA VAL A 11 68.52 -3.20 6.83
C VAL A 11 67.89 -2.96 8.20
N ALA A 12 68.59 -2.18 9.03
CA ALA A 12 68.38 -1.90 10.45
C ALA A 12 67.12 -1.04 10.75
N PRO A 13 66.65 -0.99 12.03
CA PRO A 13 65.38 -0.37 12.39
C PRO A 13 65.53 1.12 12.73
N GLY A 14 64.62 1.94 12.22
CA GLY A 14 64.57 3.38 12.51
C GLY A 14 63.15 3.93 12.44
N GLU A 15 62.73 4.52 13.56
CA GLU A 15 61.75 5.60 13.70
C GLU A 15 60.25 5.26 13.65
N ARG A 16 59.66 5.22 14.85
CA ARG A 16 58.21 5.28 15.10
C ARG A 16 57.71 6.67 14.75
N SER A 17 57.06 6.82 13.62
CA SER A 17 56.20 7.99 13.34
C SER A 17 54.76 7.64 13.69
N HIS A 18 54.23 8.28 14.74
CA HIS A 18 52.83 8.24 15.13
C HIS A 18 51.95 8.82 14.03
N LEU A 19 51.53 7.99 13.07
CA LEU A 19 50.45 8.33 12.16
C LEU A 19 49.13 8.34 12.95
N ARG A 20 48.75 9.54 13.42
CA ARG A 20 47.40 9.79 13.95
C ARG A 20 46.40 9.42 12.87
N ARG A 21 45.66 8.31 13.05
CA ARG A 21 44.53 7.93 12.21
C ARG A 21 43.52 9.08 12.22
N ARG A 22 43.46 9.86 11.14
CA ARG A 22 42.40 10.86 10.97
C ARG A 22 41.09 10.09 10.80
N HIS A 23 40.27 10.08 11.84
CA HIS A 23 38.89 9.63 11.77
C HIS A 23 38.18 10.42 10.65
N PRO A 24 37.53 9.75 9.67
CA PRO A 24 36.71 10.46 8.71
C PRO A 24 35.58 11.16 9.48
N LYS A 25 35.50 12.48 9.34
CA LYS A 25 34.40 13.26 9.91
C LYS A 25 33.12 12.70 9.32
N ASN A 26 32.25 12.23 10.20
CA ASN A 26 30.96 11.66 9.89
C ASN A 26 30.09 12.74 9.21
N HIS A 27 30.16 12.81 7.88
CA HIS A 27 29.26 13.64 7.09
C HIS A 27 27.87 13.06 7.30
N ARG A 28 27.10 13.64 8.22
CA ARG A 28 25.65 13.40 8.34
C ARG A 28 25.08 13.58 6.94
N ARG A 29 24.82 12.47 6.26
CA ARG A 29 23.97 12.43 5.08
C ARG A 29 22.65 13.01 5.57
N HIS A 30 22.38 14.26 5.23
CA HIS A 30 21.04 14.80 5.32
C HIS A 30 20.20 13.90 4.43
N GLN A 31 19.61 12.87 5.02
CA GLN A 31 18.52 12.13 4.42
C GLN A 31 17.51 13.22 4.09
N ARG A 32 17.36 13.52 2.80
CA ARG A 32 16.30 14.39 2.32
C ARG A 32 15.04 13.79 2.93
N ARG A 33 14.40 14.54 3.84
CA ARG A 33 13.12 14.12 4.39
C ARG A 33 12.20 13.97 3.19
N HIS A 34 11.96 12.74 2.75
CA HIS A 34 10.93 12.49 1.76
C HIS A 34 9.65 13.09 2.34
N PRO A 35 8.93 13.94 1.60
CA PRO A 35 7.66 14.46 2.09
C PRO A 35 6.81 13.26 2.49
N LEU A 36 6.27 13.28 3.72
CA LEU A 36 5.21 12.35 4.08
C LEU A 36 4.12 12.47 3.00
N PRO A 37 3.54 11.37 2.52
CA PRO A 37 2.53 11.44 1.47
C PRO A 37 1.44 12.41 1.93
N ARG A 38 1.22 13.46 1.12
CA ARG A 38 0.05 14.34 1.29
C ARG A 38 -1.17 13.44 1.41
N ARG A 39 -2.02 13.69 2.42
CA ARG A 39 -3.26 12.93 2.66
C ARG A 39 -3.92 12.58 1.33
N GLN A 40 -4.15 11.29 1.11
CA GLN A 40 -4.67 10.74 -0.14
C GLN A 40 -6.11 11.21 -0.45
N ASN A 41 -6.72 11.99 0.45
CA ASN A 41 -8.10 12.47 0.38
C ASN A 41 -8.18 13.78 -0.40
N ALA A 42 -8.19 13.70 -1.73
CA ALA A 42 -9.05 14.62 -2.46
C ALA A 42 -10.51 14.26 -2.14
N LEU A 43 -11.32 15.25 -1.78
CA LEU A 43 -12.74 15.02 -1.53
C LEU A 43 -13.46 14.91 -2.87
N LEU A 44 -14.26 13.87 -3.05
CA LEU A 44 -15.17 13.79 -4.19
C LEU A 44 -16.32 14.78 -4.02
N HIS A 45 -16.83 15.28 -5.14
CA HIS A 45 -18.06 16.07 -5.17
C HIS A 45 -19.20 15.27 -4.53
N PRO A 46 -20.10 15.88 -3.73
CA PRO A 46 -21.14 15.14 -2.98
C PRO A 46 -22.02 14.24 -3.85
N GLU A 47 -22.32 14.67 -5.08
CA GLU A 47 -23.09 13.87 -6.04
C GLU A 47 -22.33 12.62 -6.50
N ALA A 48 -21.02 12.73 -6.71
CA ALA A 48 -20.19 11.57 -7.03
C ALA A 48 -20.15 10.58 -5.85
N THR A 49 -20.06 11.08 -4.61
CA THR A 49 -20.13 10.26 -3.41
C THR A 49 -21.47 9.53 -3.30
N ARG A 50 -22.60 10.20 -3.56
CA ARG A 50 -23.93 9.55 -3.58
C ARG A 50 -23.99 8.41 -4.61
N ARG A 51 -23.51 8.65 -5.83
CA ARG A 51 -23.52 7.64 -6.90
C ARG A 51 -22.63 6.45 -6.58
N ILE A 52 -21.48 6.69 -5.95
CA ILE A 52 -20.61 5.61 -5.45
C ILE A 52 -21.30 4.83 -4.34
N SER A 53 -21.93 5.51 -3.37
CA SER A 53 -22.65 4.85 -2.29
C SER A 53 -23.81 3.97 -2.77
N ALA A 54 -24.56 4.45 -3.77
CA ALA A 54 -25.61 3.66 -4.39
C ALA A 54 -25.08 2.46 -5.19
N ARG A 55 -23.90 2.57 -5.80
CA ARG A 55 -23.27 1.48 -6.57
C ARG A 55 -22.66 0.41 -5.68
N ASP A 56 -21.95 0.83 -4.63
CA ASP A 56 -21.13 -0.06 -3.81
C ASP A 56 -21.89 -0.60 -2.59
N GLU A 57 -22.91 0.12 -2.13
CA GLU A 57 -23.82 -0.23 -1.01
C GLU A 57 -23.15 -0.42 0.37
N GLY A 58 -21.82 -0.53 0.41
CA GLY A 58 -21.00 -0.63 1.60
C GLY A 58 -19.55 -0.92 1.24
N CYS A 59 -18.77 -1.37 2.22
CA CYS A 59 -17.38 -1.74 1.97
C CYS A 59 -17.31 -2.88 0.95
N ILE A 60 -16.61 -2.67 -0.16
CA ILE A 60 -16.61 -3.63 -1.28
C ILE A 60 -15.87 -4.94 -0.96
N ILE A 61 -14.99 -4.96 0.06
CA ILE A 61 -14.21 -6.15 0.43
C ILE A 61 -15.13 -7.33 0.79
N PRO A 62 -14.98 -8.49 0.14
CA PRO A 62 -15.80 -9.68 0.38
C PRO A 62 -15.85 -10.07 1.86
N GLY A 63 -17.06 -10.30 2.38
CA GLY A 63 -17.29 -10.68 3.77
C GLY A 63 -17.38 -9.49 4.75
N CYS A 64 -17.03 -8.27 4.32
CA CYS A 64 -17.24 -7.08 5.15
C CYS A 64 -18.72 -6.69 5.16
N THR A 65 -19.27 -6.44 6.35
CA THR A 65 -20.69 -6.07 6.54
C THR A 65 -20.88 -4.61 6.93
N ILE A 66 -19.84 -3.78 6.80
CA ILE A 66 -19.92 -2.35 7.12
C ILE A 66 -20.70 -1.60 6.03
N PRO A 67 -21.85 -0.96 6.34
CA PRO A 67 -22.70 -0.27 5.38
C PRO A 67 -22.07 1.03 4.86
N ALA A 68 -22.55 1.52 3.71
CA ALA A 68 -22.01 2.69 3.01
C ALA A 68 -21.85 3.95 3.89
N ARG A 69 -22.77 4.18 4.83
CA ARG A 69 -22.73 5.34 5.74
C ARG A 69 -21.51 5.36 6.68
N TRP A 70 -20.80 4.24 6.82
CA TRP A 70 -19.58 4.08 7.62
C TRP A 70 -18.35 3.83 6.75
N CYS A 71 -18.49 4.07 5.45
CA CYS A 71 -17.40 3.94 4.49
C CYS A 71 -16.91 5.30 4.03
N GLU A 72 -15.64 5.31 3.63
CA GLU A 72 -14.97 6.43 2.99
C GLU A 72 -14.75 6.08 1.51
N VAL A 73 -14.72 7.10 0.65
CA VAL A 73 -14.37 6.89 -0.76
C VAL A 73 -12.86 6.74 -0.88
N HIS A 74 -12.45 5.58 -1.36
CA HIS A 74 -11.09 5.24 -1.73
C HIS A 74 -10.84 5.51 -3.22
N HIS A 75 -9.73 6.17 -3.53
CA HIS A 75 -9.28 6.34 -4.92
C HIS A 75 -8.45 5.13 -5.35
N ILE A 76 -8.85 4.47 -6.43
CA ILE A 76 -8.18 3.26 -6.95
C ILE A 76 -6.82 3.63 -7.56
N GLN A 77 -6.78 4.67 -8.39
CA GLN A 77 -5.53 5.39 -8.67
C GLN A 77 -5.42 6.53 -7.65
N PRO A 78 -4.39 6.53 -6.78
CA PRO A 78 -4.27 7.54 -5.74
C PRO A 78 -4.20 8.95 -6.32
N HIS A 79 -4.92 9.90 -5.70
CA HIS A 79 -4.95 11.29 -6.17
C HIS A 79 -3.56 11.95 -6.22
N HIS A 80 -2.68 11.64 -5.25
CA HIS A 80 -1.30 12.17 -5.21
C HIS A 80 -0.42 11.64 -6.36
N GLN A 81 -0.87 10.61 -7.08
CA GLN A 81 -0.24 10.05 -8.28
C GLN A 81 -0.97 10.49 -9.56
N GLY A 82 -1.77 11.57 -9.49
CA GLY A 82 -2.54 12.09 -10.62
C GLY A 82 -3.86 11.36 -10.88
N GLY A 83 -4.33 10.53 -9.95
CA GLY A 83 -5.63 9.87 -10.07
C GLY A 83 -6.79 10.88 -10.10
N PRO A 84 -7.74 10.75 -11.05
CA PRO A 84 -8.82 11.71 -11.19
C PRO A 84 -9.88 11.53 -10.09
N THR A 85 -10.46 12.64 -9.63
CA THR A 85 -11.57 12.65 -8.65
C THR A 85 -12.89 12.38 -9.37
N THR A 86 -13.11 11.13 -9.78
CA THR A 86 -14.27 10.71 -10.59
C THR A 86 -14.95 9.47 -10.00
N ILE A 87 -16.22 9.25 -10.34
CA ILE A 87 -17.00 8.08 -9.93
C ILE A 87 -16.33 6.76 -10.39
N THR A 88 -15.69 6.79 -11.56
CA THR A 88 -14.99 5.65 -12.16
C THR A 88 -13.59 5.41 -11.58
N ASN A 89 -13.12 6.24 -10.65
CA ASN A 89 -11.87 6.02 -9.92
C ASN A 89 -12.09 5.91 -8.40
N GLY A 90 -13.33 6.02 -7.93
CA GLY A 90 -13.69 5.94 -6.51
C GLY A 90 -14.45 4.66 -6.18
N THR A 91 -14.24 4.11 -4.98
CA THR A 91 -15.05 3.02 -4.41
C THR A 91 -15.16 3.13 -2.89
N LEU A 92 -16.12 2.44 -2.26
CA LEU A 92 -16.30 2.47 -0.81
C LEU A 92 -15.44 1.42 -0.09
N LEU A 93 -14.73 1.88 0.94
CA LEU A 93 -14.08 1.03 1.94
C LEU A 93 -14.46 1.49 3.35
N CYS A 94 -14.64 0.56 4.28
CA CYS A 94 -14.75 0.92 5.70
C CYS A 94 -13.42 1.47 6.22
N TRP A 95 -13.43 2.16 7.35
CA TRP A 95 -12.21 2.72 7.96
C TRP A 95 -11.05 1.72 8.01
N PHE A 96 -11.29 0.49 8.48
CA PHE A 96 -10.25 -0.55 8.58
C PHE A 96 -9.66 -0.91 7.20
N HIS A 97 -10.51 -1.23 6.22
CA HIS A 97 -10.02 -1.61 4.89
C HIS A 97 -9.41 -0.42 4.15
N HIS A 98 -9.93 0.79 4.34
CA HIS A 98 -9.39 2.00 3.73
C HIS A 98 -7.93 2.24 4.13
N HIS A 99 -7.59 2.02 5.41
CA HIS A 99 -6.24 2.22 5.93
C HIS A 99 -5.30 1.04 5.70
N THR A 100 -5.83 -0.14 5.37
CA THR A 100 -5.03 -1.36 5.22
C THR A 100 -4.94 -1.86 3.79
N ILE A 101 -5.69 -1.29 2.83
CA ILE A 101 -5.79 -1.78 1.46
C ILE A 101 -4.43 -1.93 0.76
N ASP A 102 -3.50 -1.03 1.03
CA ASP A 102 -2.17 -1.04 0.43
C ASP A 102 -1.25 -2.13 0.99
N THR A 103 -1.60 -2.74 2.13
CA THR A 103 -0.72 -3.67 2.88
C THR A 103 -1.33 -5.04 3.14
N ASN A 104 -2.65 -5.16 3.14
CA ASN A 104 -3.38 -6.38 3.46
C ASN A 104 -3.52 -7.36 2.28
N GLY A 105 -2.93 -7.03 1.12
CA GLY A 105 -2.88 -7.87 -0.07
C GLY A 105 -4.15 -7.90 -0.91
N TRP A 106 -5.16 -7.11 -0.54
CA TRP A 106 -6.32 -6.88 -1.41
C TRP A 106 -5.95 -5.93 -2.55
N ASN A 107 -6.47 -6.21 -3.74
CA ASN A 107 -6.28 -5.34 -4.90
C ASN A 107 -7.64 -4.97 -5.49
N ILE A 108 -7.75 -3.74 -5.99
CA ILE A 108 -8.98 -3.20 -6.56
C ILE A 108 -8.68 -2.65 -7.96
N ARG A 109 -9.60 -2.86 -8.90
CA ARG A 109 -9.59 -2.21 -10.21
C ARG A 109 -11.01 -1.86 -10.64
N MET A 110 -11.17 -0.93 -11.58
CA MET A 110 -12.46 -0.62 -12.19
C MET A 110 -12.57 -1.26 -13.57
N ILE A 111 -13.70 -1.92 -13.82
CA ILE A 111 -14.05 -2.45 -15.13
C ILE A 111 -15.47 -2.02 -15.43
N HIS A 112 -15.67 -1.31 -16.55
CA HIS A 112 -16.98 -0.81 -16.99
C HIS A 112 -17.77 -0.11 -15.87
N GLY A 113 -17.08 0.72 -15.08
CA GLY A 113 -17.68 1.49 -13.98
C GLY A 113 -17.98 0.70 -12.70
N ARG A 114 -17.59 -0.58 -12.61
CA ARG A 114 -17.79 -1.44 -11.43
C ARG A 114 -16.47 -1.89 -10.81
N PRO A 115 -16.35 -1.85 -9.47
CA PRO A 115 -15.16 -2.33 -8.79
C PRO A 115 -15.04 -3.85 -8.94
N HIS A 116 -13.83 -4.30 -9.24
CA HIS A 116 -13.40 -5.68 -9.22
C HIS A 116 -12.29 -5.84 -8.19
N ILE A 117 -12.32 -6.97 -7.50
CA ILE A 117 -11.51 -7.22 -6.32
C ILE A 117 -10.76 -8.53 -6.54
N ARG A 118 -9.50 -8.54 -6.11
CA ARG A 118 -8.67 -9.73 -5.99
C ARG A 118 -8.11 -9.78 -4.57
N GLY A 119 -8.32 -10.91 -3.89
CA GLY A 119 -7.89 -11.05 -2.50
C GLY A 119 -6.42 -11.41 -2.34
N PRO A 120 -5.91 -11.47 -1.10
CA PRO A 120 -4.57 -11.98 -0.81
C PRO A 120 -4.49 -13.51 -1.02
N LEU A 121 -3.28 -14.03 -1.27
CA LEU A 121 -3.06 -15.45 -1.61
C LEU A 121 -3.65 -16.45 -0.61
N LEU A 122 -3.61 -16.14 0.69
CA LEU A 122 -4.14 -17.03 1.73
C LEU A 122 -5.67 -17.15 1.68
N TRP A 123 -6.37 -16.11 1.20
CA TRP A 123 -7.83 -16.08 1.11
C TRP A 123 -8.33 -16.44 -0.30
N ASP A 124 -7.62 -16.00 -1.33
CA ASP A 124 -7.89 -16.29 -2.75
C ASP A 124 -6.63 -16.87 -3.40
N PRO A 125 -6.40 -18.20 -3.26
CA PRO A 125 -5.26 -18.88 -3.89
C PRO A 125 -5.26 -18.71 -5.41
N THR A 126 -6.44 -18.56 -6.00
CA THR A 126 -6.62 -18.38 -7.45
C THR A 126 -6.31 -16.97 -7.94
N GLN A 127 -6.11 -15.99 -7.04
CA GLN A 127 -5.82 -14.60 -7.39
C GLN A 127 -6.72 -14.05 -8.51
N THR A 128 -8.00 -14.43 -8.47
CA THR A 128 -8.94 -14.18 -9.56
C THR A 128 -9.71 -12.90 -9.30
N TRP A 129 -9.67 -12.00 -10.28
CA TRP A 129 -10.47 -10.77 -10.25
C TRP A 129 -11.96 -11.11 -10.35
N ARG A 130 -12.73 -10.70 -9.35
CA ARG A 130 -14.19 -10.89 -9.30
C ARG A 130 -14.88 -9.54 -9.15
N PRO A 131 -16.05 -9.32 -9.77
CA PRO A 131 -16.83 -8.11 -9.50
C PRO A 131 -17.17 -8.06 -8.00
N ALA A 132 -17.14 -6.85 -7.43
CA ALA A 132 -17.69 -6.64 -6.09
C ALA A 132 -19.17 -7.05 -6.11
N ARG A 133 -19.56 -7.86 -5.13
CA ARG A 133 -20.94 -8.31 -4.98
C ARG A 133 -21.77 -7.20 -4.32
N THR A 134 -23.09 -7.31 -4.41
CA THR A 134 -24.02 -6.49 -3.63
C THR A 134 -23.73 -6.64 -2.14
N HIS A 135 -23.88 -5.54 -1.40
CA HIS A 135 -23.45 -5.50 -0.02
C HIS A 135 -24.51 -6.13 0.88
N ARG A 136 -24.08 -7.06 1.75
CA ARG A 136 -25.00 -7.80 2.62
C ARG A 136 -25.78 -6.88 3.57
N ALA A 137 -25.21 -5.77 4.04
CA ALA A 137 -25.92 -4.89 4.97
C ALA A 137 -27.12 -4.17 4.31
N ASN A 138 -27.18 -4.17 2.98
CA ASN A 138 -28.32 -3.66 2.22
C ASN A 138 -29.30 -4.77 1.81
N THR A 139 -29.01 -6.04 2.13
CA THR A 139 -29.92 -7.15 1.94
C THR A 139 -30.80 -7.29 3.19
N PRO A 140 -32.14 -7.25 3.07
CA PRO A 140 -33.03 -7.48 4.20
C PRO A 140 -32.72 -8.84 4.83
N SER A 141 -32.57 -8.89 6.16
CA SER A 141 -32.57 -10.18 6.85
C SER A 141 -33.95 -10.81 6.66
N PRO A 142 -34.05 -12.13 6.45
CA PRO A 142 -35.33 -12.81 6.57
C PRO A 142 -35.93 -12.50 7.95
N GLU A 143 -37.25 -12.34 8.00
CA GLU A 143 -37.94 -12.14 9.27
C GLU A 143 -37.63 -13.31 10.20
N PRO A 144 -37.28 -13.03 11.47
CA PRO A 144 -36.99 -14.09 12.39
C PRO A 144 -38.28 -14.86 12.73
N PRO A 145 -38.18 -16.17 12.99
CA PRO A 145 -39.35 -17.05 13.15
C PRO A 145 -40.22 -16.72 14.38
N TRP A 146 -39.76 -15.89 15.29
CA TRP A 146 -40.53 -15.46 16.47
C TRP A 146 -41.50 -14.29 16.20
N ARG A 147 -41.51 -13.77 14.97
CA ARG A 147 -42.31 -12.60 14.57
C ARG A 147 -43.66 -12.96 13.91
N THR A 148 -44.01 -14.26 13.84
CA THR A 148 -45.25 -14.84 13.33
C THR A 148 -46.05 -15.49 14.45
#